data_AF-A0A835GWC5-F1
#
_entry.id   AF-A0A835GWC5-F1
#
_cell.length_a   1.000
_cell.length_b   1.000
_cell.length_c   1.000
_cell.angle_alpha   90.00
_cell.angle_beta   90.00
_cell.angle_gamma   90.00
#
_symmetry.space_group_name_H-M   'P 1'
#
loop_
_entity.id
_entity.type
_entity.pdbx_description
1 polymer ?
#
loop_
_entity_poly.entity_id
_entity_poly.type
_entity_poly.pdbx_seq_one_letter_code
_entity_poly.pdbx_strand_id
1 'polypeptide(L)'
;MGSSLSRNYMIGNMIYILTEDANGKVGVTLSKELSLVAGEALKTNVIKLGPLVVPNAEKLRFFTNLVQRKVLNIQIAPYVPDFKLAFDHICIHAGGKAVLDKVENSLKLTKQQLEPSRMTLYRFGNTSSSSLWYELAYLEAKGRIKWRDKVSQVAFGSGFKCNIAIWQALRTIDPALEKNPWMDELAMHSSHFPCSHD
;
A
#
# COMPACT_ATOMS: atom_id res chain seq x y z
N MET A 1 19.99 -6.43 9.83
CA MET A 1 19.25 -6.77 8.60
C MET A 1 19.94 -6.12 7.41
N GLY A 2 20.71 -6.89 6.63
CA GLY A 2 21.23 -6.40 5.35
C GLY A 2 20.06 -6.29 4.37
N SER A 3 19.89 -5.15 3.70
CA SER A 3 18.66 -4.88 2.94
C SER A 3 18.55 -5.84 1.73
N SER A 4 17.62 -6.79 1.81
CA SER A 4 17.17 -7.69 0.72
C SER A 4 16.51 -6.94 -0.44
N LEU A 5 16.26 -5.64 -0.25
CA LEU A 5 15.53 -4.75 -1.14
C LEU A 5 16.42 -3.59 -1.64
N SER A 6 16.25 -3.22 -2.90
CA SER A 6 16.72 -1.95 -3.45
C SER A 6 15.56 -0.97 -3.56
N ARG A 7 15.79 0.30 -3.18
CA ARG A 7 14.79 1.38 -3.35
C ARG A 7 14.78 1.86 -4.78
N ASN A 8 13.64 1.80 -5.45
CA ASN A 8 13.50 2.28 -6.82
C ASN A 8 12.82 3.66 -6.88
N TYR A 9 11.69 3.83 -6.19
CA TYR A 9 10.91 5.07 -6.23
C TYR A 9 10.33 5.40 -4.87
N MET A 10 10.21 6.70 -4.56
CA MET A 10 9.53 7.19 -3.37
C MET A 10 8.74 8.45 -3.72
N ILE A 11 7.47 8.50 -3.32
CA ILE A 11 6.64 9.70 -3.44
C ILE A 11 5.84 9.89 -2.15
N GLY A 12 5.70 11.13 -1.72
CA GLY A 12 4.89 11.50 -0.57
C GLY A 12 4.04 12.70 -0.88
N ASN A 13 2.77 12.67 -0.49
CA ASN A 13 1.87 13.82 -0.56
C ASN A 13 1.13 13.97 0.78
N MET A 14 0.87 15.21 1.16
CA MET A 14 0.15 15.58 2.38
C MET A 14 -1.19 16.20 1.98
N ILE A 15 -2.30 15.75 2.58
CA ILE A 15 -3.62 16.35 2.34
C ILE A 15 -4.21 16.81 3.66
N TYR A 16 -4.50 18.11 3.80
CA TYR A 16 -5.12 18.68 4.98
C TYR A 16 -6.49 19.28 4.65
N ILE A 17 -7.47 19.11 5.55
CA ILE A 17 -8.75 19.80 5.48
C ILE A 17 -8.62 21.07 6.31
N LEU A 18 -8.73 22.22 5.64
CA LEU A 18 -8.81 23.51 6.31
C LEU A 18 -10.25 23.74 6.77
N THR A 19 -10.43 24.15 8.02
CA THR A 19 -11.74 24.52 8.56
C THR A 19 -11.59 25.78 9.38
N GLU A 20 -12.55 26.68 9.23
CA GLU A 20 -12.58 27.92 9.98
C GLU A 20 -13.29 27.68 11.32
N ASP A 21 -12.67 28.10 12.41
CA ASP A 21 -13.32 28.06 13.73
C ASP A 21 -14.37 29.19 13.86
N ALA A 22 -15.11 29.17 14.97
CA ALA A 22 -16.15 30.18 15.23
C ALA A 22 -15.61 31.62 15.32
N ASN A 23 -14.30 31.81 15.44
CA ASN A 23 -13.64 33.12 15.53
C ASN A 23 -13.01 33.54 14.19
N GLY A 24 -13.30 32.84 13.09
CA GLY A 24 -12.74 33.16 11.78
C GLY A 24 -11.29 32.72 11.60
N LYS A 25 -10.75 31.87 12.48
CA LYS A 25 -9.37 31.38 12.35
C LYS A 25 -9.37 30.06 11.60
N VAL A 26 -8.66 30.07 10.47
CA VAL A 26 -8.44 28.86 9.68
C VAL A 26 -7.50 27.92 10.43
N GLY A 27 -8.03 26.77 10.84
CA GLY A 27 -7.30 25.66 11.44
C GLY A 27 -7.30 24.42 10.54
N VAL A 28 -6.67 23.35 11.03
CA VAL A 28 -6.70 22.02 10.40
C VAL A 28 -7.58 21.12 11.26
N THR A 29 -8.62 20.53 10.66
CA THR A 29 -9.54 19.65 11.38
C THR A 29 -9.27 18.18 11.09
N LEU A 30 -9.27 17.35 12.14
CA LEU A 30 -9.30 15.88 12.06
C LEU A 30 -10.75 15.41 11.93
N SER A 31 -11.17 14.96 10.74
CA SER A 31 -12.50 14.37 10.49
C SER A 31 -12.43 12.85 10.29
N LYS A 32 -13.53 12.13 10.59
CA LYS A 32 -13.68 10.69 10.25
C LYS A 32 -13.68 10.42 8.73
N GLU A 33 -13.88 11.46 7.92
CA GLU A 33 -13.75 11.44 6.45
C GLU A 33 -12.31 11.34 5.97
N LEU A 34 -11.34 11.43 6.88
CA LEU A 34 -9.91 11.37 6.61
C LEU A 34 -9.47 10.11 5.86
N SER A 35 -10.15 8.99 6.07
CA SER A 35 -9.86 7.76 5.34
C SER A 35 -10.26 7.83 3.87
N LEU A 36 -11.31 8.59 3.52
CA LEU A 36 -11.70 8.83 2.13
C LEU A 36 -10.62 9.68 1.46
N VAL A 37 -10.14 10.71 2.17
CA VAL A 37 -9.05 11.57 1.73
C VAL A 37 -7.73 10.79 1.58
N ALA A 38 -7.45 9.84 2.48
CA ALA A 38 -6.30 8.95 2.37
C ALA A 38 -6.39 8.01 1.16
N GLY A 39 -7.60 7.51 0.84
CA GLY A 39 -7.87 6.75 -0.38
C GLY A 39 -7.63 7.56 -1.64
N GLU A 40 -8.08 8.82 -1.68
CA GLU A 40 -7.84 9.73 -2.80
C GLU A 40 -6.37 10.20 -2.90
N ALA A 41 -5.68 10.41 -1.77
CA ALA A 41 -4.24 10.68 -1.74
C ALA A 41 -3.45 9.52 -2.33
N LEU A 42 -3.81 8.30 -1.91
CA LEU A 42 -3.24 7.06 -2.40
C LEU A 42 -3.50 6.94 -3.90
N LYS A 43 -4.73 7.10 -4.36
CA LYS A 43 -5.09 7.10 -5.80
C LYS A 43 -4.31 8.15 -6.61
N THR A 44 -4.10 9.34 -6.05
CA THR A 44 -3.31 10.39 -6.70
C THR A 44 -1.84 10.02 -6.79
N ASN A 45 -1.26 9.48 -5.72
CA ASN A 45 0.12 8.98 -5.70
C ASN A 45 0.30 7.83 -6.70
N VAL A 46 -0.69 6.93 -6.76
CA VAL A 46 -0.79 5.83 -7.71
C VAL A 46 -0.79 6.33 -9.15
N ILE A 47 -1.61 7.34 -9.49
CA ILE A 47 -1.66 7.92 -10.84
C ILE A 47 -0.30 8.54 -11.20
N LYS A 48 0.34 9.25 -10.25
CA LYS A 48 1.68 9.84 -10.47
C LYS A 48 2.76 8.77 -10.66
N LEU A 49 2.71 7.69 -9.90
CA LEU A 49 3.65 6.58 -10.03
C LEU A 49 3.35 5.69 -11.24
N GLY A 50 2.11 5.65 -11.71
CA GLY A 50 1.61 4.78 -12.77
C GLY A 50 2.57 4.67 -13.96
N PRO A 51 2.94 5.78 -14.61
CA PRO A 51 3.87 5.77 -15.74
C PRO A 51 5.24 5.15 -15.45
N LEU A 52 5.70 5.16 -14.20
CA LEU A 52 6.99 4.62 -13.78
C LEU A 52 6.91 3.13 -13.42
N VAL A 53 5.84 2.69 -12.77
CA VAL A 53 5.82 1.38 -12.10
C VAL A 53 4.93 0.33 -12.77
N VAL A 54 3.95 0.77 -13.55
CA VAL A 54 2.97 -0.08 -14.22
C VAL A 54 3.61 -0.80 -15.42
N PRO A 55 3.22 -2.05 -15.76
CA PRO A 55 3.74 -2.76 -16.93
C PRO A 55 3.50 -2.02 -18.25
N ASN A 56 4.39 -2.18 -19.23
CA ASN A 56 4.29 -1.50 -20.53
C ASN A 56 2.96 -1.79 -21.26
N ALA A 57 2.41 -2.99 -21.10
CA ALA A 57 1.10 -3.34 -21.66
C ALA A 57 -0.03 -2.46 -21.13
N GLU A 58 -0.03 -2.20 -19.82
CA GLU A 58 -1.01 -1.32 -19.17
C GLU A 58 -0.78 0.16 -19.53
N LYS A 59 0.49 0.59 -19.68
CA LYS A 59 0.80 1.93 -20.21
C LYS A 59 0.25 2.11 -21.62
N LEU A 60 0.38 1.10 -22.47
CA LEU A 60 -0.15 1.13 -23.84
C LEU A 60 -1.68 1.22 -23.84
N ARG A 61 -2.38 0.44 -23.01
CA ARG A 61 -3.84 0.51 -22.85
C ARG A 61 -4.33 1.88 -22.40
N PHE A 62 -3.62 2.48 -21.44
CA PHE A 62 -3.92 3.84 -21.00
C PHE A 62 -3.68 4.87 -22.11
N PHE A 63 -2.55 4.76 -22.80
CA PHE A 63 -2.19 5.68 -23.87
C PHE A 63 -3.15 5.60 -25.06
N THR A 64 -3.55 4.39 -25.47
CA THR A 64 -4.52 4.22 -26.56
C THR A 64 -5.89 4.78 -26.18
N ASN A 65 -6.36 4.55 -24.95
CA ASN A 65 -7.59 5.17 -24.45
C ASN A 65 -7.49 6.71 -24.46
N LEU A 66 -6.35 7.27 -24.06
CA LEU A 66 -6.12 8.72 -24.07
C LEU A 66 -6.16 9.29 -25.49
N VAL A 67 -5.50 8.63 -26.45
CA VAL A 67 -5.49 9.03 -27.87
C VAL A 67 -6.90 8.94 -28.47
N GLN A 68 -7.62 7.84 -28.22
CA GLN A 68 -8.99 7.66 -28.70
C GLN A 68 -9.92 8.77 -28.19
N ARG A 69 -9.75 9.19 -26.93
CA ARG A 69 -10.59 10.23 -26.33
C ARG A 69 -10.20 11.64 -26.76
N LYS A 70 -8.91 11.98 -26.72
CA LYS A 70 -8.43 13.36 -26.94
C LYS A 70 -8.17 13.70 -28.41
N VAL A 71 -7.71 12.72 -29.20
CA VAL A 71 -7.32 12.95 -30.60
C VAL A 71 -8.44 12.51 -31.54
N LEU A 72 -9.01 11.33 -31.30
CA LEU A 72 -10.09 10.78 -32.14
C LEU A 72 -11.50 11.18 -31.67
N ASN A 73 -11.61 11.90 -30.55
CA ASN A 73 -12.87 12.41 -29.98
C ASN A 73 -13.94 11.33 -29.72
N ILE A 74 -13.51 10.09 -29.49
CA ILE A 74 -14.39 8.94 -29.21
C ILE A 74 -14.90 9.04 -27.77
N GLN A 75 -16.22 8.94 -27.59
CA GLN A 75 -16.90 8.98 -26.30
C GLN A 75 -16.79 7.64 -25.56
N ILE A 76 -15.60 7.35 -25.04
CA ILE A 76 -15.33 6.19 -24.17
C ILE A 76 -14.89 6.68 -22.79
N ALA A 77 -15.20 5.87 -21.77
CA ALA A 77 -14.83 6.18 -20.39
C ALA A 77 -13.29 6.25 -20.23
N PRO A 78 -12.78 7.14 -19.34
CA PRO A 78 -11.36 7.15 -18.98
C PRO A 78 -10.91 5.77 -18.48
N TYR A 79 -9.87 5.22 -19.08
CA TYR A 79 -9.20 4.05 -18.54
C TYR A 79 -8.34 4.45 -17.33
N VAL A 80 -8.52 3.77 -16.20
CA VAL A 80 -7.67 3.91 -15.01
C VAL A 80 -6.80 2.65 -14.94
N PRO A 81 -5.47 2.76 -15.05
CA PRO A 81 -4.57 1.60 -14.99
C PRO A 81 -4.77 0.83 -13.69
N ASP A 82 -4.75 -0.50 -13.76
CA ASP A 82 -4.81 -1.31 -12.54
C ASP A 82 -3.46 -1.26 -11.83
N PHE A 83 -3.38 -0.41 -10.81
CA PHE A 83 -2.17 -0.24 -10.01
C PHE A 83 -1.78 -1.52 -9.29
N LYS A 84 -2.71 -2.44 -9.00
CA LYS A 84 -2.40 -3.71 -8.33
C LYS A 84 -1.44 -4.58 -9.15
N LEU A 85 -1.38 -4.37 -10.47
CA LEU A 85 -0.44 -5.06 -11.36
C LEU A 85 0.99 -4.50 -11.31
N ALA A 86 1.20 -3.37 -10.61
CA ALA A 86 2.50 -2.73 -10.52
C ALA A 86 3.40 -3.31 -9.43
N PHE A 87 2.85 -4.10 -8.51
CA PHE A 87 3.57 -4.69 -7.38
C PHE A 87 3.08 -6.11 -7.10
N ASP A 88 4.03 -6.95 -6.73
CA ASP A 88 3.78 -8.34 -6.33
C ASP A 88 3.30 -8.39 -4.87
N HIS A 89 3.78 -7.46 -4.03
CA HIS A 89 3.44 -7.38 -2.62
C HIS A 89 3.12 -5.95 -2.17
N ILE A 90 2.22 -5.83 -1.20
CA ILE A 90 1.84 -4.55 -0.59
C ILE A 90 1.93 -4.63 0.93
N CYS A 91 2.54 -3.62 1.54
CA CYS A 91 2.60 -3.40 2.98
C CYS A 91 1.96 -2.05 3.26
N ILE A 92 0.92 -2.01 4.09
CA ILE A 92 0.15 -0.82 4.45
C ILE A 92 0.25 -0.61 5.96
N HIS A 93 1.06 0.37 6.35
CA HIS A 93 1.06 0.83 7.72
C HIS A 93 -0.21 1.65 7.97
N ALA A 94 -1.01 1.15 8.90
CA ALA A 94 -2.25 1.78 9.34
C ALA A 94 -2.24 2.00 10.85
N GLY A 95 -2.82 3.13 11.27
CA GLY A 95 -2.97 3.43 12.69
C GLY A 95 -3.94 2.50 13.45
N GLY A 96 -4.77 1.74 12.73
CA GLY A 96 -5.73 0.78 13.29
C GLY A 96 -6.60 0.07 12.24
N LYS A 97 -7.41 -0.90 12.69
CA LYS A 97 -8.26 -1.80 11.84
C LYS A 97 -9.14 -1.01 10.85
N ALA A 98 -9.81 0.03 11.33
CA ALA A 98 -10.70 0.85 10.50
C ALA A 98 -9.99 1.50 9.30
N VAL A 99 -8.71 1.85 9.43
CA VAL A 99 -7.93 2.41 8.32
C VAL A 99 -7.60 1.33 7.30
N LEU A 100 -7.23 0.12 7.75
CA LEU A 100 -7.01 -1.03 6.85
C LEU A 100 -8.28 -1.39 6.07
N ASP A 101 -9.43 -1.46 6.73
CA ASP A 101 -10.71 -1.80 6.07
C ASP A 101 -11.08 -0.77 4.99
N LYS A 102 -10.82 0.51 5.26
CA LYS A 102 -11.05 1.59 4.30
C LYS A 102 -10.09 1.54 3.11
N VAL A 103 -8.82 1.21 3.33
CA VAL A 103 -7.84 1.04 2.24
C VAL A 103 -8.18 -0.20 1.40
N GLU A 104 -8.55 -1.32 2.04
CA GLU A 104 -9.01 -2.53 1.35
C GLU A 104 -10.17 -2.23 0.39
N ASN A 105 -11.19 -1.53 0.87
CA ASN A 105 -12.35 -1.15 0.07
C ASN A 105 -12.01 -0.14 -1.04
N SER A 106 -11.17 0.86 -0.76
CA SER A 106 -10.83 1.92 -1.72
C SER A 106 -9.98 1.40 -2.87
N LEU A 107 -9.03 0.50 -2.59
CA LEU A 107 -8.13 -0.08 -3.58
C LEU A 107 -8.60 -1.44 -4.12
N LYS A 108 -9.69 -2.00 -3.57
CA LYS A 108 -10.19 -3.34 -3.88
C LYS A 108 -9.07 -4.39 -3.74
N LEU A 109 -8.39 -4.35 -2.60
CA LEU A 109 -7.32 -5.29 -2.25
C LEU A 109 -7.93 -6.62 -1.81
N THR A 110 -7.22 -7.71 -2.06
CA THR A 110 -7.62 -9.03 -1.58
C THR A 110 -7.19 -9.25 -0.13
N LYS A 111 -7.85 -10.18 0.58
CA LYS A 111 -7.47 -10.57 1.94
C LYS A 111 -6.01 -11.02 2.04
N GLN A 112 -5.51 -11.74 1.03
CA GLN A 112 -4.12 -12.20 0.97
C GLN A 112 -3.13 -11.04 0.85
N GLN A 113 -3.48 -9.99 0.10
CA GLN A 113 -2.65 -8.79 -0.03
C GLN A 113 -2.61 -7.99 1.28
N LEU A 114 -3.71 -7.95 2.04
CA LEU A 114 -3.78 -7.22 3.31
C LEU A 114 -3.32 -8.03 4.52
N GLU A 115 -3.13 -9.35 4.36
CA GLU A 115 -2.73 -10.28 5.41
C GLU A 115 -1.48 -9.81 6.19
N PRO A 116 -0.37 -9.37 5.56
CA PRO A 116 0.80 -8.92 6.30
C PRO A 116 0.50 -7.75 7.25
N SER A 117 -0.25 -6.76 6.77
CA SER A 117 -0.64 -5.58 7.54
C SER A 117 -1.60 -5.92 8.68
N ARG A 118 -2.59 -6.79 8.43
CA ARG A 118 -3.53 -7.25 9.47
C ARG A 118 -2.82 -8.08 10.54
N MET A 119 -1.94 -9.00 10.15
CA MET A 119 -1.20 -9.84 11.09
C MET A 119 -0.24 -9.00 11.93
N THR A 120 0.46 -8.05 11.30
CA THR A 120 1.36 -7.14 12.00
C THR A 120 0.62 -6.31 13.04
N LEU A 121 -0.52 -5.72 12.64
CA LEU A 121 -1.36 -4.94 13.55
C LEU A 121 -1.94 -5.80 14.67
N TYR A 122 -2.35 -7.04 14.39
CA TYR A 122 -2.90 -7.96 15.39
C TYR A 122 -1.85 -8.32 16.45
N ARG A 123 -0.64 -8.69 16.02
CA ARG A 123 0.40 -9.21 16.91
C ARG A 123 1.17 -8.11 17.64
N PHE A 124 1.62 -7.11 16.91
CA PHE A 124 2.53 -6.08 17.42
C PHE A 124 1.84 -4.75 17.70
N GLY A 125 0.56 -4.62 17.32
CA GLY A 125 -0.12 -3.33 17.36
C GLY A 125 0.46 -2.34 16.36
N ASN A 126 0.15 -1.06 16.58
CA ASN A 126 0.72 0.03 15.82
C ASN A 126 2.11 0.37 16.38
N THR A 127 3.17 -0.10 15.74
CA THR A 127 4.57 0.21 16.09
C THR A 127 5.10 1.43 15.30
N SER A 128 4.20 2.35 14.96
CA SER A 128 4.48 3.51 14.10
C SER A 128 5.06 3.08 12.74
N SER A 129 5.96 3.88 12.16
CA SER A 129 6.59 3.63 10.86
C SER A 129 7.32 2.28 10.75
N SER A 130 7.74 1.69 11.88
CA SER A 130 8.40 0.38 11.90
C SER A 130 7.47 -0.78 11.52
N SER A 131 6.13 -0.58 11.59
CA SER A 131 5.14 -1.60 11.19
C SER A 131 5.41 -2.15 9.78
N LEU A 132 5.79 -1.28 8.83
CA LEU A 132 6.09 -1.68 7.45
C LEU A 132 7.20 -2.73 7.34
N TRP A 133 8.17 -2.72 8.26
CA TRP A 133 9.26 -3.69 8.28
C TRP A 133 8.83 -5.01 8.90
N TYR A 134 7.94 -4.98 9.90
CA TYR A 134 7.31 -6.21 10.40
C TYR A 134 6.41 -6.84 9.33
N GLU A 135 5.68 -6.05 8.54
CA GLU A 135 4.89 -6.54 7.41
C GLU A 135 5.76 -7.17 6.32
N LEU A 136 6.89 -6.55 5.99
CA LEU A 136 7.85 -7.14 5.06
C LEU A 136 8.44 -8.45 5.62
N ALA A 137 8.85 -8.44 6.89
CA ALA A 137 9.38 -9.63 7.55
C ALA A 137 8.36 -10.78 7.56
N TYR A 138 7.06 -10.46 7.65
CA TYR A 138 6.00 -11.46 7.54
C TYR A 138 5.99 -12.12 6.15
N LEU A 139 6.10 -11.32 5.08
CA LEU A 139 6.19 -11.82 3.70
C LEU A 139 7.44 -12.68 3.48
N GLU A 140 8.58 -12.24 4.01
CA GLU A 140 9.85 -12.99 4.00
C GLU A 140 9.70 -14.33 4.73
N ALA A 141 9.12 -14.34 5.93
CA ALA A 141 8.90 -15.53 6.72
C ALA A 141 7.92 -16.53 6.08
N LYS A 142 6.93 -16.04 5.33
CA LYS A 142 6.04 -16.88 4.51
C LYS A 142 6.67 -17.33 3.18
N GLY A 143 7.91 -16.95 2.89
CA GLY A 143 8.63 -17.31 1.66
C GLY A 143 8.04 -16.70 0.40
N ARG A 144 7.28 -15.61 0.54
CA ARG A 144 6.54 -14.97 -0.56
C ARG A 144 7.42 -14.07 -1.41
N ILE A 145 8.53 -13.55 -0.88
CA ILE A 145 9.44 -12.66 -1.60
C ILE A 145 10.36 -13.45 -2.53
N LYS A 146 10.21 -13.24 -3.84
CA LYS A 146 11.07 -13.79 -4.90
C LYS A 146 11.95 -12.71 -5.52
N TRP A 147 13.02 -13.14 -6.19
CA TRP A 147 13.90 -12.24 -6.94
C TRP A 147 13.10 -11.39 -7.94
N ARG A 148 13.40 -10.08 -7.97
CA ARG A 148 12.71 -9.03 -8.74
C ARG A 148 11.28 -8.68 -8.33
N ASP A 149 10.71 -9.33 -7.32
CA ASP A 149 9.41 -8.91 -6.80
C ASP A 149 9.44 -7.45 -6.39
N LYS A 150 8.38 -6.73 -6.76
CA LYS A 150 8.18 -5.34 -6.39
C LYS A 150 7.33 -5.29 -5.13
N VAL A 151 7.86 -4.63 -4.09
CA VAL A 151 7.16 -4.42 -2.82
C VAL A 151 6.77 -2.96 -2.70
N SER A 152 5.48 -2.68 -2.55
CA SER A 152 4.95 -1.35 -2.27
C SER A 152 4.74 -1.17 -0.77
N GLN A 153 5.40 -0.19 -0.18
CA GLN A 153 5.18 0.21 1.21
C GLN A 153 4.40 1.52 1.24
N VAL A 154 3.24 1.50 1.89
CA VAL A 154 2.32 2.63 2.02
C VAL A 154 2.22 2.99 3.49
N ALA A 155 2.59 4.22 3.86
CA ALA A 155 2.48 4.72 5.22
C ALA A 155 1.54 5.92 5.32
N PHE A 156 0.70 5.90 6.34
CA PHE A 156 -0.10 7.05 6.77
C PHE A 156 0.50 7.66 8.04
N GLY A 157 1.00 8.90 7.95
CA GLY A 157 1.65 9.59 9.07
C GLY A 157 0.79 10.67 9.74
N SER A 158 1.27 11.22 10.86
CA SER A 158 0.67 12.39 11.52
C SER A 158 0.64 13.60 10.56
N GLY A 159 -0.51 14.28 10.50
CA GLY A 159 -0.77 15.31 9.51
C GLY A 159 -1.20 14.78 8.13
N PHE A 160 -1.74 13.56 8.07
CA PHE A 160 -2.43 13.04 6.87
C PHE A 160 -1.53 12.92 5.63
N LYS A 161 -0.27 12.56 5.88
CA LYS A 161 0.71 12.26 4.84
C LYS A 161 0.50 10.83 4.36
N CYS A 162 0.31 10.65 3.05
CA CYS A 162 0.37 9.35 2.41
C CYS A 162 1.70 9.25 1.67
N ASN A 163 2.58 8.39 2.17
CA ASN A 163 3.88 8.12 1.57
C ASN A 163 3.87 6.72 0.95
N ILE A 164 4.40 6.61 -0.26
CA ILE A 164 4.57 5.34 -0.97
C ILE A 164 6.04 5.20 -1.34
N ALA A 165 6.63 4.08 -0.95
CA ALA A 165 7.95 3.65 -1.39
C ALA A 165 7.82 2.33 -2.15
N ILE A 166 8.49 2.24 -3.30
CA ILE A 166 8.52 1.03 -4.12
C ILE A 166 9.93 0.49 -4.11
N TRP A 167 10.00 -0.78 -3.74
CA TRP A 167 11.22 -1.55 -3.60
C TRP A 167 11.22 -2.70 -4.59
N GLN A 168 12.41 -3.18 -4.95
CA GLN A 168 12.59 -4.39 -5.72
C GLN A 168 13.49 -5.35 -4.97
N ALA A 169 13.05 -6.60 -4.87
CA ALA A 169 13.79 -7.67 -4.24
C ALA A 169 15.05 -8.01 -5.06
N LEU A 170 16.19 -7.98 -4.38
CA LEU A 170 17.50 -8.27 -4.96
C LEU A 170 17.83 -9.77 -4.98
N ARG A 171 17.10 -10.57 -4.20
CA ARG A 171 17.23 -12.03 -4.11
C ARG A 171 15.89 -12.65 -3.73
N THR A 172 15.74 -13.92 -4.03
CA THR A 172 14.68 -14.76 -3.42
C THR A 172 15.03 -15.01 -1.96
N ILE A 173 14.03 -14.90 -1.08
CA ILE A 173 14.20 -15.15 0.34
C ILE A 173 13.74 -16.57 0.66
N ASP A 174 14.65 -17.34 1.26
CA ASP A 174 14.36 -18.68 1.76
C ASP A 174 14.05 -18.60 3.27
N PRO A 175 12.80 -18.85 3.68
CA PRO A 175 12.41 -18.81 5.10
C PRO A 175 13.30 -19.67 5.99
N ALA A 176 13.80 -20.81 5.50
CA ALA A 176 14.61 -21.72 6.32
C ALA A 176 15.97 -21.12 6.73
N LEU A 177 16.45 -20.13 5.99
CA LEU A 177 17.74 -19.47 6.22
C LEU A 177 17.61 -18.14 6.95
N GLU A 178 16.39 -17.62 7.12
CA GLU A 178 16.16 -16.32 7.71
C GLU A 178 15.86 -16.42 9.21
N LYS A 179 16.37 -15.45 9.97
CA LYS A 179 15.95 -15.20 11.36
C LYS A 179 15.16 -13.90 11.37
N ASN A 180 13.86 -13.99 11.65
CA ASN A 180 13.00 -12.82 11.70
C ASN A 180 11.94 -12.95 12.83
N PRO A 181 11.25 -11.86 13.19
CA PRO A 181 10.32 -11.83 14.31
C PRO A 181 9.13 -12.81 14.20
N TRP A 182 8.86 -13.39 13.03
CA TRP A 182 7.69 -14.22 12.74
C TRP A 182 7.94 -15.72 12.75
N MET A 183 9.21 -16.17 12.78
CA MET A 183 9.57 -17.57 12.57
C MET A 183 8.92 -18.53 13.59
N ASP A 184 8.84 -18.12 14.86
CA ASP A 184 8.31 -18.98 15.93
C ASP A 184 6.79 -19.22 15.80
N GLU A 185 6.04 -18.25 15.28
CA GLU A 185 4.57 -18.34 15.19
C GLU A 185 4.07 -18.96 13.88
N LEU A 186 4.78 -18.72 12.77
CA LEU A 186 4.37 -19.28 11.49
C LEU A 186 4.52 -20.80 11.43
N ALA A 187 5.43 -21.36 12.24
CA ALA A 187 5.54 -22.80 12.46
C ALA A 187 4.28 -23.39 13.14
N MET A 188 3.56 -22.61 13.96
CA MET A 188 2.35 -23.04 14.64
C MET A 188 1.07 -22.86 13.81
N HIS A 189 1.08 -22.00 12.79
CA HIS A 189 -0.12 -21.56 12.06
C HIS A 189 0.06 -21.81 10.55
N SER A 190 0.22 -23.08 10.17
CA SER A 190 0.45 -23.53 8.80
C SER A 190 -0.83 -23.66 7.96
N SER A 191 -2.01 -23.58 8.56
CA SER A 191 -3.28 -23.75 7.83
C SER A 191 -4.41 -22.94 8.45
N HIS A 192 -4.80 -21.84 7.79
CA HIS A 192 -6.00 -21.03 8.06
C HIS A 192 -6.09 -20.37 9.45
N PHE A 193 -6.18 -19.04 9.49
CA PHE A 193 -6.58 -18.31 10.70
C PHE A 193 -7.88 -17.53 10.48
N PRO A 194 -8.70 -17.40 11.55
CA PRO A 194 -10.11 -17.11 11.44
C PRO A 194 -10.30 -15.66 11.01
N CYS A 195 -11.25 -15.45 10.10
CA CYS A 195 -11.90 -14.15 9.96
C CYS A 195 -12.49 -13.83 11.33
N SER A 196 -11.87 -12.92 12.08
CA SER A 196 -12.44 -12.42 13.32
C SER A 196 -13.76 -11.73 12.96
N HIS A 197 -14.86 -12.41 13.23
CA HIS A 197 -16.12 -11.75 13.52
C HIS A 197 -15.91 -10.82 14.72
N ASP A 198 -16.61 -9.70 14.66
CA ASP A 198 -16.72 -8.59 15.62
C ASP A 198 -15.94 -7.30 15.25
#